data_AF-A0A3N5WPT4-F1
#
_entry.id   AF-A0A3N5WPT4-F1
#
_cell.length_a   1.000
_cell.length_b   1.000
_cell.length_c   1.000
_cell.angle_alpha   90.00
_cell.angle_beta   90.00
_cell.angle_gamma   90.00
#
_symmetry.space_group_name_H-M   'P 1'
#
loop_
_entity.id
_entity.type
_entity.pdbx_description
1 polymer ?
#
loop_
_entity_poly.entity_id
_entity_poly.type
_entity_poly.pdbx_seq_one_letter_code
_entity_poly.pdbx_strand_id
1 'polypeptide(L)'
;TAMHQRVLGLPDLLKDWLPQIGLGIRGFLYWQYRPEVLGLESPAWGLVNLDGSDRPITRAFQTFTEKITPHLEALMTCPPPSSEVGIWKSRKNEIFHFAMHGDFRALAESVEGYIEAVYGQNVPYRIVNETMLANGELDGLKLLILPAPYCLSDEEVRGLDRWVRQGGVVIAEAHLAGFSATQGRHARVLPGGGLAQAWGIREVESTSSYHLKAEAFAGGEAGLDNQQMPEDVRKALRDFGQAGGLYYPIQLAEGAIAWSALRYAVLDGADLNAVGWFEPGKPCLVSKPVGDGFVFYCGAHLGQGAKKDPAGLVRLLRKAFERAGVRPAANLRGPGFGQVRVDVISSVGRPRYLVINNRSETPQRIQLDALPDGMGLFTGLELALKNGKEVEIPGAWIDLVVLK
;
A
#
# COMPACT_ATOMS: atom_id res chain seq x y z
N THR A 1 0.35 -25.83 -21.03
CA THR A 1 1.22 -24.93 -20.24
C THR A 1 0.43 -23.65 -19.98
N ALA A 2 0.75 -22.87 -18.94
CA ALA A 2 0.12 -21.56 -18.72
C ALA A 2 0.50 -20.49 -19.77
N MET A 3 1.29 -20.87 -20.80
CA MET A 3 1.82 -19.97 -21.82
C MET A 3 0.78 -19.57 -22.87
N HIS A 4 -0.32 -20.31 -23.04
CA HIS A 4 -1.38 -19.85 -23.94
C HIS A 4 -2.24 -18.81 -23.23
N GLN A 5 -2.37 -17.63 -23.83
CA GLN A 5 -3.20 -16.58 -23.26
C GLN A 5 -4.65 -17.05 -23.09
N ARG A 6 -5.28 -16.60 -22.01
CA ARG A 6 -6.74 -16.69 -21.86
C ARG A 6 -7.43 -15.95 -23.01
N VAL A 7 -8.66 -16.36 -23.33
CA VAL A 7 -9.51 -15.57 -24.23
C VAL A 7 -9.94 -14.32 -23.46
N LEU A 8 -9.35 -13.18 -23.81
CA LEU A 8 -9.63 -11.88 -23.20
C LEU A 8 -10.65 -11.12 -24.03
N GLY A 9 -11.58 -10.43 -23.37
CA GLY A 9 -12.56 -9.55 -23.99
C GLY A 9 -12.52 -8.13 -23.42
N LEU A 10 -13.54 -7.34 -23.77
CA LEU A 10 -13.66 -5.96 -23.29
C LEU A 10 -13.68 -5.87 -21.75
N PRO A 11 -14.41 -6.71 -21.00
CA PRO A 11 -14.38 -6.63 -19.54
C PRO A 11 -12.99 -6.82 -18.94
N ASP A 12 -12.16 -7.71 -19.51
CA ASP A 12 -10.79 -7.91 -19.05
C ASP A 12 -9.92 -6.67 -19.33
N LEU A 13 -10.06 -6.10 -20.53
CA LEU A 13 -9.36 -4.88 -20.93
C LEU A 13 -9.73 -3.69 -20.02
N LEU A 14 -11.02 -3.50 -19.74
CA LEU A 14 -11.48 -2.41 -18.87
C LEU A 14 -10.95 -2.58 -17.43
N LYS A 15 -10.99 -3.81 -16.89
CA LYS A 15 -10.48 -4.13 -15.55
C LYS A 15 -8.98 -3.87 -15.40
N ASP A 16 -8.21 -4.05 -16.47
CA ASP A 16 -6.76 -3.84 -16.46
C ASP A 16 -6.39 -2.37 -16.72
N TRP A 17 -7.01 -1.73 -17.71
CA TRP A 17 -6.56 -0.41 -18.19
C TRP A 17 -7.21 0.78 -17.48
N LEU A 18 -8.49 0.69 -17.09
CA LEU A 18 -9.15 1.84 -16.47
C LEU A 18 -8.55 2.23 -15.12
N PRO A 19 -8.20 1.31 -14.20
CA PRO A 19 -7.54 1.69 -12.95
C PRO A 19 -6.24 2.47 -13.19
N GLN A 20 -5.47 2.07 -14.20
CA GLN A 20 -4.22 2.74 -14.58
C GLN A 20 -4.48 4.18 -15.07
N ILE A 21 -5.55 4.40 -15.86
CA ILE A 21 -5.97 5.76 -16.26
C ILE A 21 -6.30 6.59 -15.02
N GLY A 22 -7.03 6.01 -14.06
CA GLY A 22 -7.36 6.61 -12.76
C GLY A 22 -6.11 7.04 -11.98
N LEU A 23 -5.07 6.22 -12.01
CA LEU A 23 -3.76 6.49 -11.38
C LEU A 23 -2.87 7.48 -12.15
N GLY A 24 -3.32 7.99 -13.30
CA GLY A 24 -2.56 8.98 -14.08
C GLY A 24 -1.74 8.40 -15.23
N ILE A 25 -1.83 7.10 -15.53
CA ILE A 25 -1.15 6.51 -16.70
C ILE A 25 -1.82 6.98 -17.99
N ARG A 26 -1.01 7.38 -18.97
CA ARG A 26 -1.46 7.98 -20.24
C ARG A 26 -0.98 7.26 -21.50
N GLY A 27 -0.13 6.24 -21.33
CA GLY A 27 0.39 5.43 -22.43
C GLY A 27 0.28 3.96 -22.07
N PHE A 28 -0.14 3.16 -23.05
CA PHE A 28 -0.31 1.73 -22.89
C PHE A 28 0.28 1.00 -24.09
N LEU A 29 0.92 -0.13 -23.84
CA LEU A 29 1.46 -1.01 -24.87
C LEU A 29 0.98 -2.44 -24.58
N TYR A 30 0.32 -3.06 -25.55
CA TYR A 30 -0.10 -4.45 -25.45
C TYR A 30 1.01 -5.35 -25.99
N TRP A 31 1.65 -6.11 -25.10
CA TRP A 31 2.55 -7.18 -25.49
C TRP A 31 1.71 -8.43 -25.81
N GLN A 32 1.57 -8.84 -27.07
CA GLN A 32 2.21 -8.33 -28.29
C GLN A 32 1.23 -8.32 -29.46
N TYR A 33 1.54 -7.57 -30.53
CA TYR A 33 0.63 -7.46 -31.66
C TYR A 33 0.42 -8.81 -32.37
N ARG A 34 1.50 -9.47 -32.81
CA ARG A 34 1.47 -10.81 -33.41
C ARG A 34 2.03 -11.83 -32.42
N PRO A 35 1.47 -13.05 -32.36
CA PRO A 35 2.04 -14.11 -31.55
C PRO A 35 3.41 -14.53 -32.08
N GLU A 36 4.28 -15.02 -31.21
CA GLU A 36 5.54 -15.64 -31.62
C GLU A 36 5.27 -16.90 -32.47
N VAL A 37 6.15 -17.15 -33.44
CA VAL A 37 6.10 -18.36 -34.29
C VAL A 37 7.30 -19.29 -34.06
N LEU A 38 8.32 -18.82 -33.35
CA LEU A 38 9.49 -19.57 -32.91
C LEU A 38 9.85 -19.15 -31.47
N GLY A 39 10.26 -20.11 -30.64
CA GLY A 39 10.72 -19.85 -29.28
C GLY A 39 9.77 -20.36 -28.19
N LEU A 40 10.11 -20.04 -26.95
CA LEU A 40 9.42 -20.57 -25.76
C LEU A 40 7.97 -20.08 -25.66
N GLU A 41 7.70 -18.85 -26.14
CA GLU A 41 6.37 -18.27 -26.06
C GLU A 41 5.53 -18.51 -27.31
N SER A 42 5.95 -19.33 -28.27
CA SER A 42 5.12 -19.60 -29.45
C SER A 42 3.97 -20.57 -29.13
N PRO A 43 2.70 -20.30 -29.52
CA PRO A 43 2.15 -19.13 -30.24
C PRO A 43 1.33 -18.18 -29.34
N ALA A 44 1.93 -17.64 -28.30
CA ALA A 44 1.26 -16.90 -27.23
C ALA A 44 1.18 -15.39 -27.47
N TRP A 45 0.37 -14.75 -26.63
CA TRP A 45 0.31 -13.30 -26.38
C TRP A 45 -0.10 -12.38 -27.54
N GLY A 46 -0.44 -12.92 -28.71
CA GLY A 46 -0.88 -12.13 -29.86
C GLY A 46 -2.21 -11.40 -29.66
N LEU A 47 -2.26 -10.11 -29.98
CA LEU A 47 -3.50 -9.35 -30.13
C LEU A 47 -4.35 -9.91 -31.28
N VAL A 48 -3.71 -10.47 -32.31
CA VAL A 48 -4.33 -11.21 -33.43
C VAL A 48 -3.99 -12.71 -33.38
N ASN A 49 -4.68 -13.53 -34.16
CA ASN A 49 -4.37 -14.95 -34.33
C ASN A 49 -3.04 -15.14 -35.11
N LEU A 50 -2.54 -16.38 -35.17
CA LEU A 50 -1.31 -16.72 -35.90
C LEU A 50 -1.36 -16.34 -37.39
N ASP A 51 -2.53 -16.44 -38.01
CA ASP A 51 -2.77 -16.06 -39.40
C ASP A 51 -3.06 -14.55 -39.58
N GLY A 52 -3.04 -13.78 -38.48
CA GLY A 52 -3.34 -12.34 -38.47
C GLY A 52 -4.82 -12.00 -38.37
N SER A 53 -5.73 -12.98 -38.29
CA SER A 53 -7.15 -12.71 -38.11
C SER A 53 -7.49 -12.19 -36.71
N ASP A 54 -8.62 -11.49 -36.60
CA ASP A 54 -9.05 -10.87 -35.36
C ASP A 54 -9.37 -11.90 -34.26
N ARG A 55 -9.05 -11.50 -33.03
CA ARG A 55 -9.41 -12.18 -31.78
C ARG A 55 -10.48 -11.38 -31.04
N PRO A 56 -11.14 -11.97 -30.03
CA PRO A 56 -12.02 -11.22 -29.13
C PRO A 56 -11.34 -9.99 -28.52
N ILE A 57 -10.07 -10.12 -28.15
CA ILE A 57 -9.28 -8.99 -27.62
C ILE A 57 -9.00 -7.92 -28.70
N THR A 58 -8.81 -8.28 -29.97
CA THR A 58 -8.67 -7.28 -31.05
C THR A 58 -9.91 -6.39 -31.16
N ARG A 59 -11.09 -7.01 -31.10
CA ARG A 59 -12.38 -6.30 -31.13
C ARG A 59 -12.61 -5.46 -29.88
N ALA A 60 -12.19 -5.97 -28.72
CA ALA A 60 -12.23 -5.21 -27.47
C ALA A 60 -11.36 -3.95 -27.55
N PHE A 61 -10.16 -4.04 -28.10
CA PHE A 61 -9.27 -2.90 -28.33
C PHE A 61 -9.85 -1.88 -29.31
N GLN A 62 -10.48 -2.33 -30.39
CA GLN A 62 -11.20 -1.45 -31.33
C GLN A 62 -12.31 -0.67 -30.59
N THR A 63 -13.17 -1.38 -29.85
CA THR A 63 -14.25 -0.77 -29.06
C THR A 63 -13.70 0.22 -28.03
N PHE A 64 -12.62 -0.15 -27.33
CA PHE A 64 -11.97 0.71 -26.35
C PHE A 64 -11.46 2.00 -26.98
N THR A 65 -10.75 1.87 -28.10
CA THR A 65 -10.16 2.99 -28.83
C THR A 65 -11.23 3.93 -29.36
N GLU A 66 -12.30 3.42 -29.97
CA GLU A 66 -13.42 4.22 -30.47
C GLU A 66 -14.07 5.05 -29.36
N LYS A 67 -14.29 4.45 -28.18
CA LYS A 67 -14.90 5.13 -27.03
C LYS A 67 -13.98 6.15 -26.38
N ILE A 68 -12.68 5.86 -26.25
CA ILE A 68 -11.73 6.74 -25.55
C ILE A 68 -11.26 7.91 -26.42
N THR A 69 -11.22 7.74 -27.75
CA THR A 69 -10.65 8.72 -28.70
C THR A 69 -11.21 10.13 -28.53
N PRO A 70 -12.55 10.34 -28.42
CA PRO A 70 -13.13 11.67 -28.18
C PRO A 70 -12.69 12.34 -26.87
N HIS A 71 -12.11 11.59 -25.93
CA HIS A 71 -11.69 12.07 -24.62
C HIS A 71 -10.16 12.14 -24.46
N LEU A 72 -9.38 11.69 -25.44
CA LEU A 72 -7.91 11.58 -25.30
C LEU A 72 -7.25 12.92 -24.96
N GLU A 73 -7.53 13.98 -25.72
CA GLU A 73 -6.93 15.30 -25.49
C GLU A 73 -7.17 15.80 -24.05
N ALA A 74 -8.39 15.62 -23.55
CA ALA A 74 -8.74 15.97 -22.19
C ALA A 74 -8.03 15.09 -21.16
N LEU A 75 -8.01 13.77 -21.35
CA LEU A 75 -7.34 12.84 -20.44
C LEU A 75 -5.84 13.13 -20.35
N MET A 76 -5.19 13.49 -21.46
CA MET A 76 -3.77 13.85 -21.49
C MET A 76 -3.43 15.08 -20.65
N THR A 77 -4.40 15.97 -20.43
CA THR A 77 -4.20 17.23 -19.69
C THR A 77 -4.85 17.25 -18.31
N CYS A 78 -5.59 16.20 -17.94
CA CYS A 78 -6.21 16.07 -16.63
C CYS A 78 -5.38 15.12 -15.74
N PRO A 79 -4.58 15.61 -14.78
CA PRO A 79 -3.91 14.74 -13.83
C PRO A 79 -4.87 14.21 -12.76
N PRO A 80 -4.54 13.09 -12.09
CA PRO A 80 -5.13 12.78 -10.80
C PRO A 80 -4.74 13.86 -9.76
N PRO A 81 -5.53 14.06 -8.70
CA PRO A 81 -5.16 14.91 -7.58
C PRO A 81 -3.78 14.54 -7.01
N SER A 82 -3.03 15.54 -6.56
CA SER A 82 -1.77 15.29 -5.86
C SER A 82 -2.02 14.44 -4.61
N SER A 83 -1.26 13.36 -4.48
CA SER A 83 -1.34 12.47 -3.31
C SER A 83 -0.84 13.17 -2.05
N GLU A 84 -1.60 13.05 -0.96
CA GLU A 84 -1.22 13.55 0.37
C GLU A 84 -0.49 12.49 1.21
N VAL A 85 -0.39 11.26 0.68
CA VAL A 85 0.30 10.13 1.32
C VAL A 85 1.50 9.70 0.48
N GLY A 86 2.65 9.59 1.14
CA GLY A 86 3.88 9.02 0.57
C GLY A 86 4.14 7.62 1.13
N ILE A 87 4.60 6.71 0.29
CA ILE A 87 5.19 5.43 0.71
C ILE A 87 6.66 5.45 0.31
N TRP A 88 7.55 5.36 1.29
CA TRP A 88 8.97 5.39 1.06
C TRP A 88 9.48 4.05 0.48
N LYS A 89 10.27 4.13 -0.59
CA LYS A 89 10.93 2.99 -1.23
C LYS A 89 12.32 3.42 -1.66
N SER A 90 13.35 2.79 -1.09
CA SER A 90 14.75 3.16 -1.31
C SER A 90 15.53 2.03 -1.95
N ARG A 91 16.27 2.34 -3.03
CA ARG A 91 17.17 1.35 -3.65
C ARG A 91 18.31 0.92 -2.73
N LYS A 92 18.80 1.83 -1.88
CA LYS A 92 19.84 1.51 -0.88
C LYS A 92 19.30 0.51 0.14
N ASN A 93 18.05 0.72 0.58
CA ASN A 93 17.38 -0.20 1.49
C ASN A 93 17.12 -1.56 0.82
N GLU A 94 16.71 -1.58 -0.44
CA GLU A 94 16.55 -2.82 -1.22
C GLU A 94 17.86 -3.61 -1.30
N ILE A 95 18.96 -2.96 -1.69
CA ILE A 95 20.29 -3.62 -1.76
C ILE A 95 20.69 -4.15 -0.38
N PHE A 96 20.46 -3.39 0.68
CA PHE A 96 20.76 -3.82 2.05
C PHE A 96 19.94 -5.05 2.47
N HIS A 97 18.63 -5.05 2.19
CA HIS A 97 17.77 -6.20 2.47
C HIS A 97 18.18 -7.44 1.66
N PHE A 98 18.54 -7.28 0.39
CA PHE A 98 19.06 -8.39 -0.42
C PHE A 98 20.37 -8.93 0.15
N ALA A 99 21.30 -8.07 0.55
CA ALA A 99 22.56 -8.49 1.15
C ALA A 99 22.35 -9.26 2.48
N MET A 100 21.29 -8.95 3.22
CA MET A 100 20.95 -9.58 4.49
C MET A 100 20.15 -10.89 4.32
N HIS A 101 19.30 -10.98 3.29
CA HIS A 101 18.33 -12.08 3.16
C HIS A 101 18.57 -13.00 1.95
N GLY A 102 19.31 -12.55 0.94
CA GLY A 102 19.50 -13.28 -0.33
C GLY A 102 18.30 -13.19 -1.29
N ASP A 103 17.22 -12.52 -0.89
CA ASP A 103 16.05 -12.23 -1.72
C ASP A 103 15.38 -10.90 -1.31
N PHE A 104 14.31 -10.52 -2.01
CA PHE A 104 13.53 -9.30 -1.74
C PHE A 104 12.15 -9.57 -1.14
N ARG A 105 11.80 -10.84 -0.85
CA ARG A 105 10.42 -11.25 -0.60
C ARG A 105 9.82 -10.52 0.59
N ALA A 106 10.51 -10.50 1.73
CA ALA A 106 10.02 -9.85 2.93
C ALA A 106 9.84 -8.33 2.77
N LEU A 107 10.77 -7.67 2.09
CA LEU A 107 10.68 -6.23 1.82
C LEU A 107 9.54 -5.93 0.83
N ALA A 108 9.41 -6.71 -0.24
CA ALA A 108 8.34 -6.59 -1.22
C ALA A 108 6.98 -6.79 -0.56
N GLU A 109 6.81 -7.84 0.24
CA GLU A 109 5.60 -8.10 1.01
C GLU A 109 5.25 -6.93 1.94
N SER A 110 6.25 -6.30 2.59
CA SER A 110 6.01 -5.13 3.43
C SER A 110 5.53 -3.92 2.65
N VAL A 111 6.22 -3.55 1.57
CA VAL A 111 5.84 -2.41 0.73
C VAL A 111 4.47 -2.63 0.08
N GLU A 112 4.22 -3.82 -0.47
CA GLU A 112 2.94 -4.19 -1.07
C GLU A 112 1.80 -4.16 -0.05
N GLY A 113 2.02 -4.65 1.17
CA GLY A 113 1.01 -4.63 2.22
C GLY A 113 0.49 -3.22 2.53
N TYR A 114 1.39 -2.23 2.59
CA TYR A 114 0.98 -0.83 2.73
C TYR A 114 0.31 -0.28 1.47
N ILE A 115 0.83 -0.59 0.28
CA ILE A 115 0.22 -0.17 -1.00
C ILE A 115 -1.22 -0.68 -1.10
N GLU A 116 -1.45 -1.97 -0.87
CA GLU A 116 -2.76 -2.61 -0.94
C GLU A 116 -3.71 -2.03 0.12
N ALA A 117 -3.22 -1.83 1.35
CA ALA A 117 -4.02 -1.29 2.44
C ALA A 117 -4.43 0.17 2.17
N VAL A 118 -3.50 1.05 1.74
CA VAL A 118 -3.79 2.45 1.39
C VAL A 118 -4.72 2.51 0.17
N TYR A 119 -4.46 1.70 -0.85
CA TYR A 119 -5.31 1.62 -2.05
C TYR A 119 -6.74 1.20 -1.69
N GLY A 120 -6.89 0.22 -0.81
CA GLY A 120 -8.17 -0.25 -0.29
C GLY A 120 -8.94 0.81 0.53
N GLN A 121 -8.25 1.80 1.10
CA GLN A 121 -8.90 2.93 1.79
C GLN A 121 -9.29 4.09 0.85
N ASN A 122 -9.23 3.88 -0.48
CA ASN A 122 -9.55 4.93 -1.47
C ASN A 122 -8.67 6.18 -1.34
N VAL A 123 -7.46 6.04 -0.78
CA VAL A 123 -6.52 7.16 -0.62
C VAL A 123 -5.50 7.12 -1.77
N PRO A 124 -5.29 8.22 -2.52
CA PRO A 124 -4.18 8.34 -3.44
C PRO A 124 -2.85 8.38 -2.69
N TYR A 125 -1.85 7.67 -3.21
CA TYR A 125 -0.50 7.67 -2.66
C TYR A 125 0.52 7.94 -3.77
N ARG A 126 1.75 8.28 -3.38
CA ARG A 126 2.90 8.33 -4.29
C ARG A 126 4.11 7.66 -3.66
N ILE A 127 5.01 7.17 -4.49
CA ILE A 127 6.29 6.64 -4.01
C ILE A 127 7.25 7.79 -3.73
N VAL A 128 7.92 7.73 -2.58
CA VAL A 128 8.98 8.67 -2.18
C VAL A 128 10.30 7.89 -2.16
N ASN A 129 11.25 8.28 -3.01
CA ASN A 129 12.55 7.62 -3.04
C ASN A 129 13.57 8.25 -2.07
N GLU A 130 14.75 7.63 -1.96
CA GLU A 130 15.83 8.10 -1.09
C GLU A 130 16.27 9.54 -1.36
N THR A 131 16.30 9.95 -2.64
CA THR A 131 16.73 11.30 -3.05
C THR A 131 15.69 12.34 -2.66
N MET A 132 14.41 12.05 -2.91
CA MET A 132 13.31 12.94 -2.53
C MET A 132 13.27 13.17 -1.01
N LEU A 133 13.44 12.11 -0.21
CA LEU A 133 13.47 12.22 1.25
C LEU A 133 14.68 13.03 1.73
N ALA A 134 15.87 12.78 1.19
CA ALA A 134 17.09 13.52 1.53
C ALA A 134 16.97 15.02 1.22
N ASN A 135 16.40 15.35 0.07
CA ASN A 135 16.24 16.71 -0.42
C ASN A 135 15.04 17.44 0.20
N GLY A 136 14.14 16.73 0.90
CA GLY A 136 12.91 17.31 1.44
C GLY A 136 11.83 17.58 0.39
N GLU A 137 11.85 16.85 -0.73
CA GLU A 137 10.87 16.92 -1.82
C GLU A 137 9.56 16.22 -1.42
N LEU A 138 8.96 16.68 -0.33
CA LEU A 138 7.78 16.11 0.31
C LEU A 138 6.55 17.02 0.22
N ASP A 139 6.61 18.05 -0.64
CA ASP A 139 5.53 19.03 -0.80
C ASP A 139 4.17 18.36 -1.09
N GLY A 140 3.15 18.83 -0.38
CA GLY A 140 1.79 18.31 -0.43
C GLY A 140 1.55 17.04 0.39
N LEU A 141 2.60 16.36 0.86
CA LEU A 141 2.44 15.20 1.74
C LEU A 141 2.06 15.63 3.16
N LYS A 142 1.11 14.90 3.74
CA LYS A 142 0.69 15.00 5.14
C LYS A 142 1.09 13.76 5.93
N LEU A 143 1.16 12.61 5.26
CA LEU A 143 1.55 11.33 5.84
C LEU A 143 2.67 10.67 5.02
N LEU A 144 3.72 10.21 5.69
CA LEU A 144 4.79 9.39 5.10
C LEU A 144 4.85 8.04 5.81
N ILE A 145 4.80 6.96 5.02
CA ILE A 145 4.89 5.59 5.51
C ILE A 145 6.26 5.04 5.12
N LEU A 146 6.98 4.45 6.07
CA LEU A 146 8.29 3.85 5.87
C LEU A 146 8.26 2.35 6.20
N PRO A 147 7.98 1.49 5.20
CA PRO A 147 8.01 0.03 5.35
C PRO A 147 9.46 -0.48 5.51
N ALA A 148 9.69 -1.35 6.50
CA ALA A 148 10.98 -1.96 6.82
C ALA A 148 12.24 -1.04 6.60
N PRO A 149 12.30 0.15 7.24
CA PRO A 149 13.23 1.21 6.87
C PRO A 149 14.60 1.10 7.53
N TYR A 150 15.32 0.03 7.24
CA TYR A 150 16.55 -0.31 7.93
C TYR A 150 17.73 0.58 7.52
N CYS A 151 17.97 0.71 6.22
CA CYS A 151 19.15 1.39 5.69
C CYS A 151 18.81 2.77 5.13
N LEU A 152 19.25 3.82 5.82
CA LEU A 152 19.08 5.22 5.45
C LEU A 152 20.41 5.96 5.53
N SER A 153 20.61 6.98 4.68
CA SER A 153 21.70 7.95 4.86
C SER A 153 21.39 8.96 5.96
N ASP A 154 22.45 9.64 6.44
CA ASP A 154 22.30 10.70 7.43
C ASP A 154 21.51 11.90 6.85
N GLU A 155 21.56 12.16 5.53
CA GLU A 155 20.68 13.15 4.88
C GLU A 155 19.21 12.75 4.95
N GLU A 156 18.87 11.49 4.63
CA GLU A 156 17.50 10.98 4.68
C GLU A 156 16.93 11.07 6.10
N VAL A 157 17.73 10.70 7.11
CA VAL A 157 17.34 10.81 8.53
C VAL A 157 17.06 12.26 8.91
N ARG A 158 17.94 13.20 8.54
CA ARG A 158 17.73 14.62 8.82
C ARG A 158 16.51 15.17 8.07
N GLY A 159 16.28 14.73 6.82
CA GLY A 159 15.11 15.09 6.02
C GLY A 159 13.81 14.65 6.69
N LEU A 160 13.77 13.40 7.14
CA LEU A 160 12.63 12.83 7.87
C LEU A 160 12.34 13.59 9.16
N ASP A 161 13.35 13.81 10.01
CA ASP A 161 13.18 14.53 11.27
C ASP A 161 12.69 15.97 11.06
N ARG A 162 13.29 16.70 10.10
CA ARG A 162 12.84 18.06 9.76
C ARG A 162 11.38 18.08 9.33
N TRP A 163 10.99 17.18 8.44
CA TRP A 163 9.62 17.14 7.92
C TRP A 163 8.59 16.79 8.99
N VAL A 164 8.89 15.81 9.85
CA VAL A 164 8.02 15.49 11.01
C VAL A 164 7.89 16.69 11.93
N ARG A 165 8.99 17.35 12.29
CA ARG A 165 8.95 18.52 13.19
C ARG A 165 8.14 19.69 12.64
N GLN A 166 7.98 19.77 11.32
CA GLN A 166 7.21 20.80 10.61
C GLN A 166 5.74 20.43 10.38
N GLY A 167 5.23 19.38 11.02
CA GLY A 167 3.82 18.99 10.94
C GLY A 167 3.55 17.68 10.21
N GLY A 168 4.59 17.03 9.65
CA GLY A 168 4.44 15.75 8.99
C GLY A 168 4.01 14.63 9.94
N VAL A 169 3.12 13.75 9.49
CA VAL A 169 2.78 12.51 10.19
C VAL A 169 3.58 11.36 9.60
N VAL A 170 4.18 10.52 10.44
CA VAL A 170 4.95 9.36 9.98
C VAL A 170 4.42 8.05 10.56
N ILE A 171 4.42 6.99 9.76
CA ILE A 171 4.39 5.61 10.22
C ILE A 171 5.74 4.99 9.87
N ALA A 172 6.49 4.51 10.85
CA ALA A 172 7.78 3.86 10.63
C ALA A 172 7.83 2.50 11.32
N GLU A 173 8.38 1.51 10.62
CA GLU A 173 8.56 0.14 11.13
C GLU A 173 9.92 -0.08 11.81
N ALA A 174 10.07 -1.28 12.38
CA ALA A 174 11.19 -1.66 13.24
C ALA A 174 12.56 -1.42 12.59
N HIS A 175 13.53 -1.14 13.45
CA HIS A 175 14.91 -0.83 13.09
C HIS A 175 15.05 0.37 12.15
N LEU A 176 14.17 1.38 12.27
CA LEU A 176 14.28 2.60 11.47
C LEU A 176 15.69 3.19 11.57
N ALA A 177 16.31 3.38 10.40
CA ALA A 177 17.68 3.87 10.26
C ALA A 177 18.73 3.09 11.06
N GLY A 178 18.48 1.79 11.29
CA GLY A 178 19.39 0.94 12.05
C GLY A 178 20.73 0.72 11.37
N PHE A 179 20.81 0.84 10.04
CA PHE A 179 22.08 0.90 9.32
C PHE A 179 22.26 2.27 8.66
N SER A 180 23.35 2.97 8.96
CA SER A 180 23.68 4.23 8.30
C SER A 180 24.41 3.95 7.00
N ALA A 181 23.79 4.30 5.87
CA ALA A 181 24.41 4.23 4.55
C ALA A 181 25.57 5.23 4.41
N THR A 182 25.59 6.30 5.21
CA THR A 182 26.66 7.31 5.21
C THR A 182 27.88 6.81 5.99
N GLN A 183 27.66 6.16 7.14
CA GLN A 183 28.74 5.69 8.02
C GLN A 183 29.16 4.24 7.77
N GLY A 184 28.40 3.48 6.99
CA GLY A 184 28.68 2.08 6.67
C GLY A 184 28.61 1.14 7.86
N ARG A 185 27.80 1.45 8.88
CA ARG A 185 27.70 0.65 10.11
C ARG A 185 26.33 0.74 10.77
N HIS A 186 26.03 -0.26 11.60
CA HIS A 186 24.82 -0.30 12.40
C HIS A 186 24.84 0.76 13.54
N ALA A 187 23.69 1.35 13.82
CA ALA A 187 23.48 2.27 14.92
C ALA A 187 23.51 1.53 16.27
N ARG A 188 24.04 2.15 17.33
CA ARG A 188 24.04 1.52 18.67
C ARG A 188 22.73 1.70 19.43
N VAL A 189 21.87 2.59 18.96
CA VAL A 189 20.57 2.93 19.54
C VAL A 189 19.59 3.10 18.38
N LEU A 190 18.38 2.53 18.52
CA LEU A 190 17.33 2.57 17.51
C LEU A 190 16.12 3.36 18.03
N PRO A 191 15.42 4.13 17.18
CA PRO A 191 15.74 4.41 15.79
C PRO A 191 17.08 5.17 15.60
N GLY A 192 17.81 4.82 14.54
CA GLY A 192 19.18 5.27 14.33
C GLY A 192 19.30 6.71 13.83
N GLY A 193 20.53 7.12 13.52
CA GLY A 193 20.83 8.48 13.03
C GLY A 193 20.45 9.62 13.98
N GLY A 194 20.29 9.33 15.27
CA GLY A 194 19.88 10.30 16.30
C GLY A 194 18.37 10.40 16.52
N LEU A 195 17.55 9.71 15.72
CA LEU A 195 16.09 9.75 15.83
C LEU A 195 15.60 9.26 17.19
N ALA A 196 16.26 8.28 17.81
CA ALA A 196 15.88 7.79 19.12
C ALA A 196 15.84 8.90 20.17
N GLN A 197 16.85 9.78 20.14
CA GLN A 197 16.91 10.93 21.04
C GLN A 197 15.98 12.05 20.57
N ALA A 198 15.95 12.32 19.27
CA ALA A 198 15.14 13.39 18.68
C ALA A 198 13.64 13.20 18.92
N TRP A 199 13.18 11.95 18.88
CA TRP A 199 11.78 11.56 19.07
C TRP A 199 11.52 11.07 20.49
N GLY A 200 12.55 10.72 21.28
CA GLY A 200 12.37 10.15 22.61
C GLY A 200 11.62 8.81 22.57
N ILE A 201 11.91 8.00 21.56
CA ILE A 201 11.45 6.62 21.37
C ILE A 201 12.70 5.76 21.27
N ARG A 202 12.74 4.61 21.91
CA ARG A 202 13.85 3.67 21.84
C ARG A 202 13.34 2.26 21.65
N GLU A 203 14.04 1.48 20.84
CA GLU A 203 13.92 0.03 20.89
C GLU A 203 14.86 -0.51 21.96
N VAL A 204 14.32 -1.27 22.92
CA VAL A 204 15.09 -1.76 24.08
C VAL A 204 15.29 -3.27 24.11
N GLU A 205 14.37 -4.04 23.52
CA GLU A 205 14.46 -5.49 23.42
C GLU A 205 14.00 -5.89 22.04
N SER A 206 14.89 -6.41 21.20
CA SER A 206 14.58 -6.82 19.83
C SER A 206 14.84 -8.31 19.65
N THR A 207 13.91 -9.01 18.99
CA THR A 207 14.06 -10.42 18.65
C THR A 207 13.35 -10.75 17.33
N SER A 208 13.62 -11.95 16.83
CA SER A 208 12.91 -12.53 15.71
C SER A 208 11.54 -13.03 16.15
N SER A 209 10.54 -12.94 15.25
CA SER A 209 9.22 -13.55 15.48
C SER A 209 9.30 -15.05 15.78
N TYR A 210 10.35 -15.72 15.29
CA TYR A 210 10.62 -17.15 15.55
C TYR A 210 11.03 -17.48 16.98
N HIS A 211 11.40 -16.47 17.78
CA HIS A 211 11.74 -16.66 19.20
C HIS A 211 10.63 -16.19 20.14
N LEU A 212 9.52 -15.67 19.60
CA LEU A 212 8.36 -15.32 20.38
C LEU A 212 7.65 -16.57 20.89
N LYS A 213 7.10 -16.45 22.10
CA LYS A 213 6.37 -17.53 22.78
C LYS A 213 4.87 -17.21 22.73
N ALA A 214 4.05 -18.14 22.23
CA ALA A 214 2.62 -17.91 22.03
C ALA A 214 1.93 -17.56 23.36
N GLU A 215 2.37 -18.18 24.45
CA GLU A 215 1.83 -18.00 25.80
C GLU A 215 2.06 -16.58 26.34
N ALA A 216 3.01 -15.85 25.76
CA ALA A 216 3.31 -14.48 26.12
C ALA A 216 2.33 -13.46 25.49
N PHE A 217 1.49 -13.90 24.54
CA PHE A 217 0.59 -13.01 23.81
C PHE A 217 -0.56 -12.48 24.70
N ALA A 218 -0.76 -11.16 24.68
CA ALA A 218 -1.74 -10.46 25.49
C ALA A 218 -3.22 -10.76 25.16
N GLY A 219 -3.51 -11.20 23.92
CA GLY A 219 -4.88 -11.36 23.41
C GLY A 219 -5.45 -12.79 23.40
N GLY A 220 -4.81 -13.75 24.06
CA GLY A 220 -5.33 -15.13 24.18
C GLY A 220 -5.01 -16.05 22.98
N GLU A 221 -5.97 -16.86 22.51
CA GLU A 221 -5.78 -17.98 21.55
C GLU A 221 -5.38 -17.60 20.11
N ALA A 222 -5.03 -16.33 19.83
CA ALA A 222 -4.46 -15.99 18.53
C ALA A 222 -3.05 -16.61 18.43
N GLY A 223 -2.99 -17.84 17.91
CA GLY A 223 -1.76 -18.62 17.80
C GLY A 223 -0.74 -18.01 16.83
N LEU A 224 0.51 -18.47 16.95
CA LEU A 224 1.58 -18.21 15.99
C LEU A 224 1.36 -19.03 14.72
N ASP A 225 1.67 -18.46 13.55
CA ASP A 225 1.56 -19.20 12.28
C ASP A 225 2.89 -19.84 11.87
N ASN A 226 2.91 -21.18 11.92
CA ASN A 226 4.09 -22.00 11.67
C ASN A 226 4.07 -22.69 10.29
N GLN A 227 3.09 -22.40 9.43
CA GLN A 227 2.90 -23.12 8.17
C GLN A 227 3.93 -22.79 7.07
N GLN A 228 4.69 -21.70 7.20
CA GLN A 228 5.68 -21.24 6.21
C GLN A 228 7.14 -21.33 6.68
N MET A 229 7.47 -22.27 7.56
CA MET A 229 8.83 -22.40 8.10
C MET A 229 9.67 -23.43 7.33
N PRO A 230 10.92 -23.09 6.95
CA PRO A 230 11.92 -24.07 6.52
C PRO A 230 12.07 -25.22 7.54
N GLU A 231 12.30 -26.44 7.04
CA GLU A 231 12.26 -27.67 7.86
C GLU A 231 13.37 -27.73 8.92
N ASP A 232 14.53 -27.15 8.61
CA ASP A 232 15.68 -26.97 9.50
C ASP A 232 15.38 -26.00 10.65
N VAL A 233 14.73 -24.87 10.37
CA VAL A 233 14.28 -23.91 11.39
C VAL A 233 13.22 -24.54 12.30
N ARG A 234 12.27 -25.30 11.72
CA ARG A 234 11.24 -26.03 12.48
C ARG A 234 11.83 -27.12 13.39
N LYS A 235 12.92 -27.76 12.96
CA LYS A 235 13.64 -28.75 13.77
C LYS A 235 14.39 -28.08 14.91
N ALA A 236 15.14 -27.02 14.63
CA ALA A 236 15.87 -26.27 15.65
C ALA A 236 14.95 -25.69 16.74
N LEU A 237 13.80 -25.10 16.38
CA LEU A 237 12.87 -24.53 17.36
C LEU A 237 12.21 -25.58 18.25
N ARG A 238 11.93 -26.78 17.71
CA ARG A 238 11.40 -27.91 18.50
C ARG A 238 12.42 -28.41 19.53
N ASP A 239 13.69 -28.47 19.17
CA ASP A 239 14.76 -28.92 20.07
C ASP A 239 15.01 -27.94 21.24
N PHE A 240 14.61 -26.66 21.10
CA PHE A 240 14.69 -25.62 22.15
C PHE A 240 13.34 -25.25 22.79
N GLY A 241 12.26 -25.97 22.49
CA GLY A 241 10.92 -25.71 23.08
C GLY A 241 10.31 -24.36 22.68
N GLN A 242 10.62 -23.84 21.49
CA GLN A 242 10.12 -22.56 20.98
C GLN A 242 8.95 -22.77 20.00
N ALA A 243 7.86 -22.01 20.17
CA ALA A 243 6.62 -22.09 19.37
C ALA A 243 6.50 -20.99 18.29
N GLY A 244 7.53 -20.15 18.13
CA GLY A 244 7.63 -19.02 17.20
C GLY A 244 7.25 -19.32 15.75
N GLY A 245 6.73 -18.31 15.05
CA GLY A 245 6.30 -18.41 13.65
C GLY A 245 6.73 -17.20 12.80
N LEU A 246 6.47 -17.25 11.50
CA LEU A 246 6.73 -16.11 10.61
C LEU A 246 5.85 -14.92 11.01
N TYR A 247 4.57 -15.19 11.25
CA TYR A 247 3.58 -14.19 11.64
C TYR A 247 3.26 -14.29 13.13
N TYR A 248 3.08 -13.12 13.75
CA TYR A 248 2.64 -13.01 15.14
C TYR A 248 1.61 -11.87 15.30
N PRO A 249 0.66 -12.00 16.24
CA PRO A 249 -0.37 -11.00 16.48
C PRO A 249 0.14 -9.84 17.35
N ILE A 250 -0.46 -8.67 17.22
CA ILE A 250 -0.28 -7.50 18.08
C ILE A 250 -1.68 -7.08 18.51
N GLN A 251 -1.93 -7.13 19.82
CA GLN A 251 -3.17 -6.66 20.41
C GLN A 251 -3.17 -5.13 20.38
N LEU A 252 -4.07 -4.54 19.61
CA LEU A 252 -4.29 -3.09 19.61
C LEU A 252 -5.08 -2.68 20.86
N ALA A 253 -4.85 -1.45 21.32
CA ALA A 253 -5.54 -0.86 22.49
C ALA A 253 -7.06 -0.83 22.36
N GLU A 254 -7.58 -0.83 21.13
CA GLU A 254 -9.02 -0.88 20.83
C GLU A 254 -9.60 -2.31 20.76
N GLY A 255 -8.82 -3.34 21.11
CA GLY A 255 -9.27 -4.73 21.13
C GLY A 255 -9.05 -5.51 19.83
N ALA A 256 -8.75 -4.85 18.71
CA ALA A 256 -8.47 -5.51 17.44
C ALA A 256 -7.05 -6.13 17.39
N ILE A 257 -6.84 -7.10 16.49
CA ILE A 257 -5.55 -7.72 16.22
C ILE A 257 -4.94 -7.10 14.96
N ALA A 258 -3.66 -6.73 15.03
CA ALA A 258 -2.81 -6.47 13.88
C ALA A 258 -1.78 -7.58 13.74
N TRP A 259 -1.53 -8.05 12.52
CA TRP A 259 -0.49 -9.05 12.28
C TRP A 259 0.82 -8.38 11.93
N SER A 260 1.92 -8.99 12.36
CA SER A 260 3.28 -8.61 12.00
C SER A 260 4.12 -9.83 11.65
N ALA A 261 5.34 -9.60 11.16
CA ALA A 261 6.25 -10.66 10.75
C ALA A 261 7.73 -10.31 11.02
N LEU A 262 8.57 -11.36 11.09
CA LEU A 262 10.04 -11.37 11.16
C LEU A 262 10.71 -10.66 12.34
N ARG A 263 10.29 -9.44 12.68
CA ARG A 263 10.92 -8.60 13.68
C ARG A 263 9.93 -8.16 14.72
N TYR A 264 10.40 -8.16 15.95
CA TYR A 264 9.71 -7.63 17.10
C TYR A 264 10.68 -6.83 17.94
N ALA A 265 10.28 -5.63 18.35
CA ALA A 265 11.01 -4.76 19.23
C ALA A 265 10.05 -4.14 20.26
N VAL A 266 10.43 -4.21 21.53
CA VAL A 266 9.78 -3.47 22.61
C VAL A 266 10.23 -2.02 22.54
N LEU A 267 9.25 -1.13 22.67
CA LEU A 267 9.42 0.31 22.59
C LEU A 267 9.37 0.92 23.99
N ASP A 268 10.34 1.78 24.27
CA ASP A 268 10.44 2.52 25.53
C ASP A 268 10.73 4.00 25.26
N GLY A 269 10.38 4.85 26.21
CA GLY A 269 10.53 6.30 26.11
C GLY A 269 9.59 7.06 27.03
N ALA A 270 9.87 8.34 27.20
CA ALA A 270 8.99 9.24 27.94
C ALA A 270 7.77 9.64 27.10
N ASP A 271 6.61 9.71 27.77
CA ASP A 271 5.34 10.20 27.23
C ASP A 271 4.87 9.47 25.96
N LEU A 272 5.11 8.15 25.90
CA LEU A 272 4.63 7.32 24.81
C LEU A 272 3.15 6.98 25.01
N ASN A 273 2.34 7.21 23.97
CA ASN A 273 1.01 6.62 23.90
C ASN A 273 1.12 5.21 23.32
N ALA A 274 0.94 4.19 24.15
CA ALA A 274 0.97 2.79 23.71
C ALA A 274 -0.28 2.45 22.90
N VAL A 275 -0.07 1.94 21.68
CA VAL A 275 -1.12 1.64 20.70
C VAL A 275 -1.32 0.13 20.55
N GLY A 276 -0.27 -0.67 20.77
CA GLY A 276 -0.37 -2.13 20.70
C GLY A 276 0.78 -2.88 21.36
N TRP A 277 0.49 -4.14 21.71
CA TRP A 277 1.36 -5.03 22.45
C TRP A 277 1.33 -6.44 21.87
N PHE A 278 2.48 -7.10 21.80
CA PHE A 278 2.49 -8.57 21.76
C PHE A 278 2.38 -9.09 23.21
N GLU A 279 3.30 -8.67 24.07
CA GLU A 279 3.33 -9.01 25.49
C GLU A 279 2.69 -7.90 26.35
N PRO A 280 1.84 -8.24 27.35
CA PRO A 280 1.29 -7.24 28.27
C PRO A 280 2.38 -6.39 28.94
N GLY A 281 2.19 -5.07 28.93
CA GLY A 281 3.14 -4.12 29.52
C GLY A 281 4.41 -3.86 28.71
N LYS A 282 4.60 -4.53 27.56
CA LYS A 282 5.72 -4.30 26.63
C LYS A 282 5.19 -3.78 25.28
N PRO A 283 4.99 -2.45 25.13
CA PRO A 283 4.42 -1.93 23.90
C PRO A 283 5.38 -2.15 22.73
N CYS A 284 4.86 -2.65 21.61
CA CYS A 284 5.61 -2.79 20.35
C CYS A 284 5.03 -1.91 19.24
N LEU A 285 3.99 -1.15 19.54
CA LEU A 285 3.43 -0.11 18.70
C LEU A 285 3.09 1.10 19.58
N VAL A 286 3.71 2.24 19.31
CA VAL A 286 3.50 3.48 20.07
C VAL A 286 3.24 4.65 19.15
N SER A 287 2.72 5.72 19.73
CA SER A 287 2.56 6.99 19.07
C SER A 287 2.93 8.16 19.97
N LYS A 288 3.40 9.27 19.39
CA LYS A 288 3.58 10.53 20.11
C LYS A 288 3.68 11.76 19.18
N PRO A 289 3.41 12.97 19.69
CA PRO A 289 3.80 14.21 19.03
C PRO A 289 5.32 14.38 18.97
N VAL A 290 5.83 14.93 17.87
CA VAL A 290 7.24 15.32 17.70
C VAL A 290 7.30 16.64 16.94
N GLY A 291 7.72 17.71 17.61
CA GLY A 291 7.55 19.07 17.07
C GLY A 291 6.07 19.34 16.79
N ASP A 292 5.77 19.89 15.63
CA ASP A 292 4.39 20.13 15.18
C ASP A 292 3.72 18.88 14.56
N GLY A 293 4.50 17.81 14.31
CA GLY A 293 4.03 16.59 13.68
C GLY A 293 3.74 15.45 14.64
N PHE A 294 3.69 14.23 14.09
CA PHE A 294 3.28 13.05 14.84
C PHE A 294 3.92 11.77 14.32
N VAL A 295 4.35 10.91 15.24
CA VAL A 295 5.01 9.65 14.92
C VAL A 295 4.15 8.49 15.40
N PHE A 296 3.86 7.55 14.51
CA PHE A 296 3.50 6.17 14.84
C PHE A 296 4.74 5.30 14.59
N TYR A 297 5.28 4.69 15.65
CA TYR A 297 6.44 3.83 15.57
C TYR A 297 6.05 2.39 15.88
N CYS A 298 6.26 1.52 14.91
CA CYS A 298 5.99 0.09 15.01
C CYS A 298 7.33 -0.61 15.21
N GLY A 299 7.58 -1.19 16.38
CA GLY A 299 8.67 -2.14 16.62
C GLY A 299 8.42 -3.48 15.92
N ALA A 300 7.72 -3.47 14.79
CA ALA A 300 7.17 -4.63 14.11
C ALA A 300 7.09 -4.34 12.59
N HIS A 301 7.06 -5.37 11.75
CA HIS A 301 6.78 -5.23 10.30
C HIS A 301 5.29 -5.53 10.01
N LEU A 302 4.42 -4.54 10.20
CA LEU A 302 2.99 -4.64 9.95
C LEU A 302 2.66 -4.77 8.46
N GLY A 303 3.44 -4.15 7.58
CA GLY A 303 3.28 -4.26 6.14
C GLY A 303 3.35 -5.72 5.70
N GLN A 304 4.38 -6.44 6.15
CA GLN A 304 4.53 -7.86 5.82
C GLN A 304 3.43 -8.69 6.50
N GLY A 305 3.11 -8.39 7.76
CA GLY A 305 2.01 -9.03 8.49
C GLY A 305 0.65 -8.91 7.81
N ALA A 306 0.42 -7.89 6.97
CA ALA A 306 -0.81 -7.72 6.21
C ALA A 306 -1.06 -8.86 5.21
N LYS A 307 -0.03 -9.62 4.79
CA LYS A 307 -0.22 -10.83 3.97
C LYS A 307 -0.93 -11.95 4.74
N LYS A 308 -0.87 -11.94 6.07
CA LYS A 308 -1.67 -12.82 6.93
C LYS A 308 -3.10 -12.32 7.06
N ASP A 309 -3.26 -11.06 7.48
CA ASP A 309 -4.54 -10.35 7.51
C ASP A 309 -4.29 -8.82 7.62
N PRO A 310 -4.78 -8.00 6.67
CA PRO A 310 -4.55 -6.57 6.64
C PRO A 310 -5.41 -5.76 7.63
N ALA A 311 -6.41 -6.36 8.30
CA ALA A 311 -7.43 -5.63 9.05
C ALA A 311 -6.86 -4.70 10.13
N GLY A 312 -5.88 -5.17 10.91
CA GLY A 312 -5.22 -4.35 11.93
C GLY A 312 -4.32 -3.26 11.36
N LEU A 313 -3.63 -3.52 10.25
CA LEU A 313 -2.86 -2.49 9.53
C LEU A 313 -3.80 -1.38 9.03
N VAL A 314 -4.95 -1.75 8.44
CA VAL A 314 -5.96 -0.78 7.97
C VAL A 314 -6.48 0.09 9.12
N ARG A 315 -6.65 -0.47 10.33
CA ARG A 315 -7.06 0.31 11.52
C ARG A 315 -6.00 1.33 11.92
N LEU A 316 -4.72 0.94 11.93
CA LEU A 316 -3.62 1.88 12.19
C LEU A 316 -3.58 2.99 11.13
N LEU A 317 -3.71 2.63 9.84
CA LEU A 317 -3.72 3.61 8.75
C LEU A 317 -4.87 4.59 8.88
N ARG A 318 -6.07 4.16 9.28
CA ARG A 318 -7.20 5.09 9.53
C ARG A 318 -6.88 6.10 10.62
N LYS A 319 -6.24 5.69 11.72
CA LYS A 319 -5.78 6.62 12.78
C LYS A 319 -4.74 7.60 12.24
N ALA A 320 -3.82 7.12 11.40
CA ALA A 320 -2.82 7.98 10.75
C ALA A 320 -3.45 8.98 9.77
N PHE A 321 -4.43 8.55 8.96
CA PHE A 321 -5.17 9.43 8.05
C PHE A 321 -5.97 10.49 8.80
N GLU A 322 -6.67 10.11 9.86
CA GLU A 322 -7.39 11.05 10.72
C GLU A 322 -6.43 12.08 11.32
N ARG A 323 -5.30 11.62 11.88
CA ARG A 323 -4.28 12.49 12.46
C ARG A 323 -3.66 13.44 11.43
N ALA A 324 -3.43 12.96 10.22
CA ALA A 324 -2.87 13.75 9.12
C ALA A 324 -3.91 14.62 8.40
N GLY A 325 -5.20 14.46 8.67
CA GLY A 325 -6.26 15.13 7.91
C GLY A 325 -6.31 14.70 6.44
N VAL A 326 -5.96 13.45 6.15
CA VAL A 326 -6.05 12.81 4.83
C VAL A 326 -7.43 12.21 4.64
N ARG A 327 -8.02 12.39 3.46
CA ARG A 327 -9.36 11.89 3.12
C ARG A 327 -9.33 10.94 1.91
N PRO A 328 -10.27 9.98 1.83
CA PRO A 328 -10.48 9.22 0.60
C PRO A 328 -10.80 10.13 -0.59
N ALA A 329 -10.47 9.68 -1.80
CA ALA A 329 -10.81 10.36 -3.05
C ALA A 329 -12.32 10.59 -3.15
N ALA A 330 -12.71 11.80 -3.57
CA ALA A 330 -14.10 12.29 -3.56
C ALA A 330 -14.83 12.06 -2.22
N ASN A 331 -14.08 11.93 -1.12
CA ASN A 331 -14.57 11.66 0.22
C ASN A 331 -15.53 10.46 0.27
N LEU A 332 -15.19 9.39 -0.46
CA LEU A 332 -15.97 8.16 -0.54
C LEU A 332 -16.39 7.64 0.83
N ARG A 333 -17.68 7.32 0.95
CA ARG A 333 -18.35 6.82 2.15
C ARG A 333 -19.46 5.82 1.79
N GLY A 334 -20.03 5.16 2.80
CA GLY A 334 -21.14 4.21 2.65
C GLY A 334 -20.72 2.73 2.70
N PRO A 335 -21.70 1.80 2.60
CA PRO A 335 -21.47 0.35 2.79
C PRO A 335 -20.47 -0.27 1.82
N GLY A 336 -20.35 0.28 0.61
CA GLY A 336 -19.40 -0.15 -0.41
C GLY A 336 -17.96 0.30 -0.17
N PHE A 337 -17.67 1.05 0.90
CA PHE A 337 -16.32 1.50 1.22
C PHE A 337 -15.36 0.31 1.38
N GLY A 338 -14.20 0.37 0.73
CA GLY A 338 -13.23 -0.72 0.69
C GLY A 338 -13.50 -1.76 -0.40
N GLN A 339 -14.73 -1.88 -0.89
CA GLN A 339 -15.10 -2.77 -2.00
C GLN A 339 -15.10 -2.02 -3.34
N VAL A 340 -15.53 -0.75 -3.34
CA VAL A 340 -15.47 0.13 -4.50
C VAL A 340 -14.25 1.04 -4.43
N ARG A 341 -13.52 1.14 -5.54
CA ARG A 341 -12.47 2.13 -5.77
C ARG A 341 -13.02 3.27 -6.61
N VAL A 342 -12.70 4.50 -6.22
CA VAL A 342 -12.98 5.72 -6.99
C VAL A 342 -11.68 6.50 -7.16
N ASP A 343 -11.30 6.76 -8.39
CA ASP A 343 -10.20 7.63 -8.76
C ASP A 343 -10.75 8.86 -9.49
N VAL A 344 -10.35 10.05 -9.05
CA VAL A 344 -10.79 11.32 -9.62
C VAL A 344 -9.73 11.82 -10.61
N ILE A 345 -10.15 12.26 -11.79
CA ILE A 345 -9.29 12.90 -12.78
C ILE A 345 -9.82 14.31 -13.03
N SER A 346 -8.96 15.31 -12.85
CA SER A 346 -9.39 16.71 -12.77
C SER A 346 -8.78 17.59 -13.85
N SER A 347 -9.55 18.55 -14.37
CA SER A 347 -9.06 19.65 -15.22
C SER A 347 -9.07 20.94 -14.40
N VAL A 348 -7.91 21.56 -14.18
CA VAL A 348 -7.78 22.83 -13.43
C VAL A 348 -8.52 22.78 -12.08
N GLY A 349 -8.31 21.68 -11.33
CA GLY A 349 -8.94 21.47 -10.01
C GLY A 349 -10.44 21.13 -10.04
N ARG A 350 -11.07 21.00 -11.21
CA ARG A 350 -12.46 20.55 -11.35
C ARG A 350 -12.49 19.07 -11.78
N PRO A 351 -13.15 18.20 -11.02
CA PRO A 351 -13.37 16.81 -11.44
C PRO A 351 -14.02 16.76 -12.83
N ARG A 352 -13.45 15.97 -13.74
CA ARG A 352 -13.96 15.79 -15.11
C ARG A 352 -14.29 14.33 -15.42
N TYR A 353 -13.49 13.41 -14.87
CA TYR A 353 -13.74 11.98 -14.98
C TYR A 353 -13.61 11.31 -13.62
N LEU A 354 -14.35 10.22 -13.45
CA LEU A 354 -14.11 9.25 -12.39
C LEU A 354 -13.78 7.90 -13.02
N VAL A 355 -12.80 7.19 -12.49
CA VAL A 355 -12.73 5.74 -12.68
C VAL A 355 -13.35 5.11 -11.45
N ILE A 356 -14.41 4.35 -11.65
CA ILE A 356 -15.11 3.66 -10.56
C ILE A 356 -15.00 2.16 -10.82
N ASN A 357 -14.49 1.41 -9.85
CA ASN A 357 -14.30 -0.04 -9.91
C ASN A 357 -14.93 -0.70 -8.68
N ASN A 358 -16.06 -1.37 -8.86
CA ASN A 358 -16.60 -2.27 -7.84
C ASN A 358 -15.90 -3.63 -7.94
N ARG A 359 -15.03 -3.89 -6.97
CA ARG A 359 -14.19 -5.10 -6.91
C ARG A 359 -14.93 -6.30 -6.29
N SER A 360 -16.17 -6.11 -5.84
CA SER A 360 -17.02 -7.19 -5.32
C SER A 360 -17.96 -7.70 -6.41
N GLU A 361 -18.35 -8.96 -6.34
CA GLU A 361 -19.32 -9.58 -7.28
C GLU A 361 -20.75 -9.08 -7.09
N THR A 362 -21.04 -8.40 -5.97
CA THR A 362 -22.38 -7.89 -5.64
C THR A 362 -22.48 -6.39 -5.83
N PRO A 363 -23.68 -5.86 -6.11
CA PRO A 363 -23.90 -4.41 -6.11
C PRO A 363 -23.51 -3.78 -4.77
N GLN A 364 -22.85 -2.63 -4.83
CA GLN A 364 -22.41 -1.89 -3.67
C GLN A 364 -22.98 -0.48 -3.70
N ARG A 365 -23.36 0.01 -2.53
CA ARG A 365 -23.86 1.38 -2.38
C ARG A 365 -22.77 2.28 -1.84
N ILE A 366 -22.53 3.39 -2.52
CA ILE A 366 -21.52 4.37 -2.17
C ILE A 366 -22.11 5.77 -2.15
N GLN A 367 -21.46 6.66 -1.43
CA GLN A 367 -21.76 8.08 -1.43
C GLN A 367 -20.45 8.85 -1.61
N LEU A 368 -20.47 9.85 -2.48
CA LEU A 368 -19.37 10.76 -2.77
C LEU A 368 -19.74 12.17 -2.30
N ASP A 369 -18.76 13.07 -2.29
CA ASP A 369 -19.07 14.50 -2.28
C ASP A 369 -19.92 14.91 -3.50
N ALA A 370 -20.60 16.04 -3.39
CA ALA A 370 -21.44 16.54 -4.46
C ALA A 370 -20.59 16.81 -5.71
N LEU A 371 -20.78 15.99 -6.73
CA LEU A 371 -20.11 16.05 -8.03
C LEU A 371 -21.17 16.20 -9.13
N PRO A 372 -20.85 16.75 -10.31
CA PRO A 372 -21.79 16.73 -11.41
C PRO A 372 -22.25 15.30 -11.74
N ASP A 373 -23.48 15.17 -12.25
CA ASP A 373 -23.97 13.85 -12.66
C ASP A 373 -23.06 13.27 -13.76
N GLY A 374 -22.92 11.95 -13.75
CA GLY A 374 -21.98 11.26 -14.62
C GLY A 374 -22.64 10.23 -15.51
N MET A 375 -21.96 9.83 -16.58
CA MET A 375 -22.35 8.69 -17.40
C MET A 375 -21.13 7.80 -17.65
N GLY A 376 -21.26 6.49 -17.41
CA GLY A 376 -20.24 5.51 -17.75
C GLY A 376 -20.01 5.47 -19.25
N LEU A 377 -18.77 5.66 -19.69
CA LEU A 377 -18.39 5.74 -21.09
C LEU A 377 -18.64 4.41 -21.83
N PHE A 378 -18.40 3.29 -21.16
CA PHE A 378 -18.49 1.96 -21.74
C PHE A 378 -19.86 1.31 -21.50
N THR A 379 -20.44 1.50 -20.32
CA THR A 379 -21.70 0.86 -19.93
C THR A 379 -22.94 1.74 -20.13
N GLY A 380 -22.77 3.06 -20.29
CA GLY A 380 -23.88 4.00 -20.38
C GLY A 380 -24.64 4.23 -19.07
N LEU A 381 -24.16 3.68 -17.95
CA LEU A 381 -24.80 3.82 -16.65
C LEU A 381 -24.77 5.30 -16.22
N GLU A 382 -25.94 5.88 -15.99
CA GLU A 382 -26.05 7.23 -15.44
C GLU A 382 -25.92 7.20 -13.91
N LEU A 383 -25.09 8.10 -13.36
CA LEU A 383 -24.87 8.26 -11.93
C LEU A 383 -25.32 9.65 -11.49
N ALA A 384 -26.35 9.69 -10.63
CA ALA A 384 -26.88 10.92 -10.06
C ALA A 384 -26.06 11.36 -8.82
N LEU A 385 -25.01 12.14 -9.05
CA LEU A 385 -24.01 12.51 -8.04
C LEU A 385 -24.21 13.92 -7.45
N LYS A 386 -25.01 14.78 -8.11
CA LYS A 386 -25.11 16.22 -7.80
C LYS A 386 -25.53 16.54 -6.37
N ASN A 387 -26.32 15.68 -5.76
CA ASN A 387 -26.87 15.89 -4.42
C ASN A 387 -26.07 15.17 -3.33
N GLY A 388 -24.93 14.56 -3.66
CA GLY A 388 -24.16 13.72 -2.73
C GLY A 388 -25.01 12.59 -2.14
N LYS A 389 -25.99 12.07 -2.88
CA LYS A 389 -26.83 10.95 -2.45
C LYS A 389 -26.09 9.63 -2.63
N GLU A 390 -26.57 8.61 -1.95
CA GLU A 390 -26.09 7.25 -2.17
C GLU A 390 -26.45 6.79 -3.60
N VAL A 391 -25.47 6.20 -4.29
CA VAL A 391 -25.61 5.60 -5.61
C VAL A 391 -25.21 4.13 -5.54
N GLU A 392 -25.92 3.29 -6.29
CA GLU A 392 -25.60 1.88 -6.42
C GLU A 392 -24.66 1.65 -7.61
N ILE A 393 -23.58 0.93 -7.36
CA ILE A 393 -22.61 0.52 -8.36
C ILE A 393 -22.76 -0.99 -8.58
N PRO A 394 -23.02 -1.47 -9.80
CA PRO A 394 -23.22 -2.90 -10.07
C PRO A 394 -22.01 -3.75 -9.65
N GLY A 395 -22.25 -5.03 -9.38
CA GLY A 395 -21.17 -5.99 -9.07
C GLY A 395 -20.24 -6.21 -10.25
N ALA A 396 -18.95 -6.45 -9.97
CA ALA A 396 -17.88 -6.67 -10.92
C ALA A 396 -17.80 -5.61 -12.04
N TRP A 397 -18.25 -4.39 -11.73
CA TRP A 397 -18.39 -3.28 -12.68
C TRP A 397 -17.21 -2.33 -12.60
N ILE A 398 -16.74 -1.89 -13.76
CA ILE A 398 -15.74 -0.84 -13.89
C ILE A 398 -16.05 0.03 -15.10
N ASP A 399 -15.91 1.34 -14.94
CA ASP A 399 -16.10 2.28 -16.05
C ASP A 399 -15.33 3.59 -15.83
N LEU A 400 -15.10 4.30 -16.94
CA LEU A 400 -14.68 5.69 -16.96
C LEU A 400 -15.94 6.55 -17.04
N VAL A 401 -16.33 7.14 -15.92
CA VAL A 401 -17.51 8.00 -15.83
C VAL A 401 -17.13 9.41 -16.28
N VAL A 402 -17.81 9.90 -17.31
CA VAL A 402 -17.68 11.28 -17.81
C VAL A 402 -18.66 12.15 -17.03
N LEU A 403 -18.15 13.18 -16.34
CA LEU A 403 -18.98 14.12 -15.57
C LEU A 403 -19.56 15.21 -16.50
N LYS A 404 -20.82 15.56 -16.30
CA LYS A 404 -21.59 16.52 -17.12
C LYS A 404 -21.37 17.98 -16.73
#